data_AF-A0A0P6VL76-F1
#
_entry.id   AF-A0A0P6VL76-F1
#
_cell.length_a   1.000
_cell.length_b   1.000
_cell.length_c   1.000
_cell.angle_alpha   90.00
_cell.angle_beta   90.00
_cell.angle_gamma   90.00
#
_symmetry.space_group_name_H-M   'P 1'
#
loop_
_entity.id
_entity.type
_entity.pdbx_description
1 polymer ?
#
loop_
_entity_poly.entity_id
_entity_poly.type
_entity_poly.pdbx_seq_one_letter_code
_entity_poly.pdbx_strand_id
1 'polypeptide(L)'
;MSCSLDDRPIDVTDILARLKRLSAAEEFFLALGVTFDPKVLQVARLHILKRMGEYLAGEDFDGLPDSVVAARAKAVLQRAYADFESSSPLRQRVFQVLKDHDPDRPVPPKTAFVALDDIMAPLPKG
;
A
#
# COMPACT_ATOMS: atom_id res chain seq x y z
N MET A 1 11.96 12.73 0.16
CA MET A 1 12.84 11.57 0.03
C MET A 1 12.17 10.56 -0.88
N SER A 2 12.54 10.56 -2.17
CA SER A 2 12.13 9.53 -3.12
C SER A 2 13.13 8.39 -2.99
N CYS A 3 12.69 7.21 -2.55
CA CYS A 3 13.54 6.04 -2.54
C CYS A 3 13.71 5.58 -3.99
N SER A 4 14.86 5.91 -4.60
CA SER A 4 15.35 5.26 -5.82
C SER A 4 15.59 3.78 -5.53
N LEU A 5 14.54 2.98 -5.66
CA LEU A 5 14.64 1.53 -5.82
C LEU A 5 14.80 1.21 -7.31
N ASP A 6 15.81 1.82 -7.94
CA ASP A 6 16.19 1.53 -9.31
C ASP A 6 17.00 0.22 -9.36
N ASP A 7 16.44 -0.75 -10.11
CA ASP A 7 17.14 -1.76 -10.92
C ASP A 7 18.05 -2.82 -10.29
N ARG A 8 18.04 -3.06 -8.97
CA ARG A 8 18.75 -4.23 -8.44
C ARG A 8 17.96 -5.52 -8.71
N PRO A 9 18.54 -6.51 -9.44
CA PRO A 9 17.89 -7.80 -9.63
C PRO A 9 17.67 -8.45 -8.26
N ILE A 10 16.45 -8.94 -8.04
CA ILE A 10 16.10 -9.65 -6.82
C ILE A 10 16.94 -10.92 -6.77
N ASP A 11 17.71 -11.10 -5.70
CA ASP A 11 18.32 -12.40 -5.43
C ASP A 11 17.20 -13.38 -5.07
N VAL A 12 16.96 -14.37 -5.92
CA VAL A 12 15.92 -15.38 -5.74
C VAL A 12 16.45 -16.64 -5.04
N THR A 13 17.77 -16.78 -4.89
CA THR A 13 18.39 -17.96 -4.31
C THR A 13 17.90 -18.19 -2.89
N ASP A 14 17.39 -19.40 -2.61
CA ASP A 14 16.83 -19.82 -1.33
C ASP A 14 15.79 -18.83 -0.77
N ILE A 15 15.03 -18.17 -1.66
CA ILE A 15 14.14 -17.05 -1.28
C ILE A 15 13.19 -17.45 -0.15
N LEU A 16 12.63 -18.66 -0.18
CA LEU A 16 11.72 -19.12 0.84
C LEU A 16 12.38 -19.19 2.22
N ALA A 17 13.61 -19.70 2.29
CA ALA A 17 14.37 -19.78 3.53
C ALA A 17 14.74 -18.39 4.05
N ARG A 18 15.06 -17.46 3.15
CA ARG A 18 15.34 -16.05 3.50
C ARG A 18 14.11 -15.36 4.06
N LEU A 19 12.96 -15.47 3.37
CA LEU A 19 11.69 -14.89 3.83
C LEU A 19 11.29 -15.42 5.22
N LYS A 20 11.51 -16.71 5.51
CA LYS A 20 11.25 -17.32 6.83
C LYS A 20 12.10 -16.75 7.97
N ARG A 21 13.23 -16.11 7.68
CA ARG A 21 14.11 -15.48 8.68
C ARG A 21 13.80 -14.01 8.91
N LEU A 22 12.98 -13.40 8.07
CA LEU A 22 12.62 -11.99 8.18
C LEU A 22 11.57 -11.80 9.27
N SER A 23 11.59 -10.62 9.89
CA SER A 23 10.67 -10.28 10.98
C SER A 23 10.02 -8.91 10.82
N ALA A 24 10.65 -8.01 10.05
CA ALA A 24 10.09 -6.70 9.76
C ALA A 24 9.41 -6.69 8.39
N ALA A 25 8.25 -6.03 8.29
CA ALA A 25 7.48 -5.97 7.05
C ALA A 25 8.31 -5.38 5.90
N GLU A 26 9.02 -4.28 6.15
CA GLU A 26 9.95 -3.62 5.21
C GLU A 26 10.92 -4.60 4.55
N GLU A 27 11.47 -5.55 5.31
CA GLU A 27 12.44 -6.51 4.79
C GLU A 27 11.81 -7.41 3.73
N PHE A 28 10.54 -7.81 3.89
CA PHE A 28 9.83 -8.60 2.88
C PHE A 28 9.66 -7.81 1.58
N PHE A 29 9.30 -6.53 1.67
CA PHE A 29 9.17 -5.67 0.50
C PHE A 29 10.52 -5.49 -0.22
N LEU A 30 11.60 -5.26 0.52
CA LEU A 30 12.94 -5.14 -0.05
C LEU A 30 13.43 -6.46 -0.65
N ALA A 31 13.25 -7.58 0.05
CA ALA A 31 13.67 -8.90 -0.42
C ALA A 31 12.92 -9.35 -1.68
N LEU A 32 11.66 -8.94 -1.84
CA LEU A 32 10.82 -9.27 -3.01
C LEU A 32 10.82 -8.17 -4.08
N GLY A 33 11.59 -7.09 -3.89
CA GLY A 33 11.63 -5.94 -4.81
C GLY A 33 10.25 -5.35 -5.08
N VAL A 34 9.46 -5.17 -4.02
CA VAL A 34 8.13 -4.52 -4.05
C VAL A 34 8.28 -3.10 -3.53
N THR A 35 7.83 -2.13 -4.31
CA THR A 35 7.76 -0.73 -3.88
C THR A 35 6.62 -0.52 -2.89
N PHE A 36 6.83 0.33 -1.88
CA PHE A 36 5.83 0.67 -0.87
C PHE A 36 5.99 2.12 -0.40
N ASP A 37 4.91 2.74 0.07
CA ASP A 37 5.00 3.98 0.85
C ASP A 37 5.38 3.65 2.31
N PRO A 38 6.52 4.15 2.82
CA PRO A 38 6.93 3.94 4.21
C PRO A 38 5.88 4.38 5.24
N LYS A 39 5.10 5.43 4.98
CA LYS A 39 4.07 5.93 5.89
C LYS A 39 2.91 4.96 6.01
N VAL A 40 2.48 4.39 4.88
CA VAL A 40 1.44 3.37 4.83
C VAL A 40 1.95 2.10 5.49
N LEU A 41 3.16 1.66 5.16
CA LEU A 41 3.72 0.44 5.72
C LEU A 41 3.89 0.54 7.23
N GLN A 42 4.34 1.69 7.76
CA GLN A 42 4.53 1.91 9.19
C GLN A 42 3.27 1.62 10.02
N VAL A 43 2.08 1.98 9.52
CA VAL A 43 0.80 1.74 10.20
C VAL A 43 0.19 0.37 9.90
N ALA A 44 0.62 -0.28 8.82
CA ALA A 44 0.03 -1.51 8.30
C ALA A 44 0.86 -2.77 8.53
N ARG A 45 2.08 -2.66 9.09
CA ARG A 45 3.06 -3.76 9.20
C ARG A 45 2.45 -5.09 9.65
N LEU A 46 1.82 -5.09 10.83
CA LEU A 46 1.25 -6.30 11.43
C LEU A 46 0.11 -6.88 10.59
N HIS A 47 -0.72 -6.02 10.02
CA HIS A 47 -1.86 -6.43 9.19
C HIS A 47 -1.40 -7.09 7.88
N ILE A 48 -0.42 -6.47 7.22
CA ILE A 48 0.17 -7.00 5.98
C ILE A 48 0.86 -8.33 6.24
N LEU A 49 1.67 -8.44 7.30
CA LEU A 49 2.36 -9.68 7.64
C LEU A 49 1.39 -10.82 7.98
N LYS A 50 0.33 -10.52 8.76
CA LYS A 50 -0.71 -11.50 9.07
C LYS A 50 -1.38 -12.02 7.80
N ARG A 51 -1.84 -11.12 6.93
CA ARG A 51 -2.53 -11.46 5.68
C ARG A 51 -1.61 -12.18 4.69
N MET A 52 -0.35 -11.78 4.60
CA MET A 52 0.66 -12.48 3.81
C MET A 52 0.83 -13.92 4.30
N GLY A 53 0.96 -14.13 5.62
CA GLY A 53 1.07 -15.47 6.20
C GLY A 53 -0.16 -16.35 5.93
N GLU A 54 -1.36 -15.78 6.04
CA GLU A 54 -2.63 -16.47 5.72
C GLU A 54 -2.67 -16.93 4.25
N TYR A 55 -2.21 -16.10 3.32
CA TYR A 55 -2.16 -16.44 1.90
C TYR A 55 -1.06 -17.46 1.57
N LEU A 56 0.12 -17.32 2.16
CA LEU A 56 1.22 -18.27 1.95
C LEU A 56 0.92 -19.65 2.54
N ALA A 57 0.13 -19.74 3.60
CA ALA A 57 -0.24 -21.04 4.20
C ALA A 57 -1.10 -21.92 3.28
N GLY A 58 -1.78 -21.32 2.29
CA GLY A 58 -2.56 -22.04 1.29
C GLY A 58 -1.80 -22.36 -0.01
N GLU A 59 -0.55 -21.90 -0.14
CA GLU A 59 0.28 -22.15 -1.31
C GLU A 59 1.15 -23.39 -1.11
N ASP A 60 1.24 -24.20 -2.17
CA ASP A 60 2.23 -25.28 -2.24
C ASP A 60 3.48 -24.78 -3.00
N PHE A 61 4.59 -24.73 -2.27
CA PHE A 61 5.91 -24.34 -2.78
C PHE A 61 6.84 -25.52 -3.03
N ASP A 62 6.40 -26.75 -2.73
CA ASP A 62 7.27 -27.91 -2.83
C ASP A 62 7.66 -28.21 -4.27
N GLY A 63 8.95 -28.49 -4.50
CA GLY A 63 9.51 -28.72 -5.83
C GLY A 63 9.46 -27.55 -6.82
N LEU A 64 9.00 -26.36 -6.41
CA LEU A 64 9.00 -25.18 -7.27
C LEU A 64 10.39 -24.54 -7.37
N PRO A 65 10.78 -24.02 -8.55
CA PRO A 65 12.00 -23.25 -8.66
C PRO A 65 11.88 -21.94 -7.87
N ASP A 66 12.99 -21.52 -7.27
CA ASP A 66 13.11 -20.31 -6.47
C ASP A 66 12.53 -19.05 -7.12
N SER A 67 12.69 -18.90 -8.43
CA SER A 67 12.12 -17.77 -9.19
C SER A 67 10.58 -17.75 -9.17
N VAL A 68 9.95 -18.92 -9.24
CA VAL A 68 8.49 -19.07 -9.16
C VAL A 68 8.02 -18.82 -7.73
N VAL A 69 8.74 -19.33 -6.73
CA VAL A 69 8.45 -19.06 -5.32
C VAL A 69 8.54 -17.56 -5.02
N ALA A 70 9.59 -16.89 -5.51
CA ALA A 70 9.75 -15.44 -5.38
C ALA A 70 8.59 -14.68 -6.04
N ALA A 71 8.19 -15.06 -7.25
CA ALA A 71 7.09 -14.42 -7.97
C ALA A 71 5.75 -14.57 -7.24
N ARG A 72 5.46 -15.76 -6.69
CA ARG A 72 4.24 -16.00 -5.91
C ARG A 72 4.25 -15.23 -4.59
N ALA A 73 5.35 -15.29 -3.84
CA ALA A 73 5.48 -14.53 -2.60
C ALA A 73 5.34 -13.01 -2.84
N LYS A 74 5.91 -12.51 -3.95
CA LYS A 74 5.75 -11.12 -4.39
C LYS A 74 4.29 -10.77 -4.65
N ALA A 75 3.57 -11.58 -5.42
CA ALA A 75 2.17 -11.36 -5.73
C ALA A 75 1.29 -11.36 -4.47
N VAL A 76 1.55 -12.29 -3.55
CA VAL A 76 0.86 -12.38 -2.26
C VAL A 76 1.10 -11.13 -1.40
N LEU A 77 2.34 -10.65 -1.32
CA LEU A 77 2.67 -9.43 -0.58
C LEU A 77 1.99 -8.20 -1.17
N GLN A 78 2.02 -8.05 -2.50
CA GLN A 78 1.35 -6.95 -3.21
C GLN A 78 -0.17 -6.95 -2.96
N ARG A 79 -0.79 -8.13 -3.00
CA ARG A 79 -2.22 -8.28 -2.67
C ARG A 79 -2.52 -7.87 -1.23
N ALA A 80 -1.75 -8.38 -0.27
CA ALA A 80 -1.94 -8.04 1.15
C ALA A 80 -1.84 -6.52 1.40
N TYR A 81 -0.89 -5.86 0.74
CA TYR A 81 -0.72 -4.41 0.77
C TYR A 81 -1.91 -3.66 0.14
N ALA A 82 -2.31 -4.04 -1.09
CA ALA A 82 -3.42 -3.43 -1.80
C ALA A 82 -4.75 -3.57 -1.04
N ASP A 83 -4.98 -4.72 -0.39
CA ASP A 83 -6.17 -4.96 0.41
C ASP A 83 -6.20 -4.09 1.67
N PHE A 84 -5.05 -3.74 2.25
CA PHE A 84 -5.00 -2.77 3.34
C PHE A 84 -5.36 -1.37 2.84
N GLU A 85 -4.79 -0.96 1.71
CA GLU A 85 -5.09 0.34 1.15
C GLU A 85 -6.57 0.46 0.75
N SER A 86 -7.17 -0.56 0.14
CA SER A 86 -8.58 -0.52 -0.30
C SER A 86 -9.58 -0.47 0.86
N SER A 87 -9.22 -1.05 2.01
CA SER A 87 -10.05 -1.06 3.22
C SER A 87 -9.77 0.10 4.18
N SER A 88 -8.70 0.87 3.96
CA SER A 88 -8.36 2.05 4.77
C SER A 88 -9.03 3.32 4.23
N PRO A 89 -9.76 4.09 5.07
CA PRO A 89 -10.32 5.39 4.68
C PRO A 89 -9.27 6.43 4.25
N LEU A 90 -7.98 6.15 4.46
CA LEU A 90 -6.89 6.93 3.87
C LEU A 90 -7.02 6.99 2.34
N ARG A 91 -7.39 5.87 1.67
CA ARG A 91 -7.56 5.80 0.21
C ARG A 91 -8.67 6.70 -0.32
N GLN A 92 -9.73 6.95 0.46
CA GLN A 92 -10.79 7.89 0.07
C GLN A 92 -10.26 9.33 -0.06
N ARG A 93 -9.20 9.71 0.68
CA ARG A 93 -8.58 11.04 0.56
C ARG A 93 -7.42 11.10 -0.43
N VAL A 94 -6.57 10.08 -0.51
CA VAL A 94 -5.41 10.12 -1.44
C VAL A 94 -5.77 9.89 -2.91
N PHE A 95 -6.88 9.18 -3.22
CA PHE A 95 -7.36 9.06 -4.61
C PHE A 95 -8.20 10.24 -5.08
N GLN A 96 -8.81 11.01 -4.17
CA GLN A 96 -9.52 12.23 -4.56
C GLN A 96 -8.54 13.30 -5.03
N VAL A 97 -7.32 13.33 -4.50
CA VAL A 97 -6.29 14.31 -4.88
C VAL A 97 -5.55 13.95 -6.18
N LEU A 98 -5.53 12.68 -6.60
CA LEU A 98 -4.84 12.26 -7.83
C LEU A 98 -5.71 12.32 -9.10
N LYS A 99 -7.00 12.64 -8.99
CA LYS A 99 -7.89 12.86 -10.16
C LYS A 99 -8.07 14.33 -10.57
N ASP A 100 -7.60 15.28 -9.76
CA ASP A 100 -7.74 16.73 -10.02
C ASP A 100 -6.47 17.39 -10.58
N HIS A 101 -5.58 16.62 -11.23
CA HIS A 101 -4.45 17.19 -11.98
C HIS A 101 -4.69 17.08 -13.49
N ASP A 102 -5.67 17.85 -13.96
CA ASP A 102 -5.77 18.26 -15.35
C ASP A 102 -5.08 19.63 -15.47
N PRO A 103 -3.87 19.74 -16.06
CA PRO A 103 -3.10 20.99 -16.07
C PRO A 103 -3.70 22.09 -16.96
N ASP A 104 -4.79 21.81 -17.70
CA ASP A 104 -5.41 22.75 -18.64
C ASP A 104 -6.81 23.23 -18.24
N ARG A 105 -7.31 22.82 -17.07
CA ARG A 105 -8.63 23.28 -16.59
C ARG A 105 -8.47 24.36 -15.52
N PRO A 106 -8.83 25.63 -15.80
CA PRO A 106 -8.95 26.62 -14.74
C PRO A 106 -10.14 26.22 -13.86
N VAL A 107 -9.87 25.55 -12.75
CA VAL A 107 -10.85 25.33 -11.68
C VAL A 107 -11.02 26.66 -10.96
N PRO A 108 -12.21 27.30 -11.02
CA PRO A 108 -12.47 28.47 -10.18
C PRO A 108 -12.41 28.05 -8.71
N PRO A 109 -11.83 28.88 -7.83
CA PRO A 109 -11.65 28.51 -6.43
C PRO A 109 -13.02 28.36 -5.76
N LYS A 110 -13.42 27.12 -5.49
CA LYS A 110 -14.52 26.84 -4.56
C LYS A 110 -13.93 26.78 -3.15
N THR A 111 -13.92 27.94 -2.50
CA THR A 111 -13.89 28.04 -1.05
C THR A 111 -15.06 27.25 -0.48
N ALA A 112 -14.79 26.14 0.19
CA ALA A 112 -15.74 25.49 1.08
C ALA A 112 -15.04 25.00 2.34
N PHE A 113 -14.29 25.89 2.99
CA PHE A 113 -14.16 25.82 4.44
C PHE A 113 -15.34 26.61 5.01
N VAL A 114 -16.37 25.90 5.45
CA VAL A 114 -17.43 26.51 6.26
C VAL A 114 -16.88 26.64 7.66
N ALA A 115 -16.72 27.88 8.14
CA ALA A 115 -16.36 28.15 9.52
C ALA A 115 -17.46 27.60 10.45
N LEU A 116 -17.09 27.08 11.62
CA LEU A 116 -18.03 26.47 12.56
C LEU A 116 -19.17 27.43 12.98
N ASP A 117 -18.92 28.74 12.94
CA ASP A 117 -19.91 29.79 13.20
C ASP A 117 -21.09 29.81 12.22
N ASP A 118 -20.90 29.37 10.95
CA ASP A 118 -21.97 29.34 9.94
C ASP A 118 -23.00 28.22 10.19
N ILE A 119 -22.65 27.20 10.98
CA ILE A 119 -23.55 26.09 11.33
C ILE A 119 -24.53 26.50 12.45
N MET A 120 -24.20 27.54 13.23
CA MET A 120 -25.00 27.97 14.37
C MET A 120 -26.02 29.06 14.04
N ALA A 121 -26.09 29.53 12.79
CA ALA A 121 -27.08 30.52 12.39
C ALA A 121 -28.48 29.88 12.28
N PRO A 122 -29.52 30.43 12.94
CA PRO A 122 -30.88 29.90 12.84
C PRO A 122 -31.44 30.14 11.43
N LEU A 123 -32.01 29.08 10.83
CA LEU A 123 -32.60 29.12 9.50
C LEU A 123 -33.73 30.17 9.40
N PRO A 124 -33.80 30.95 8.31
CA PRO A 124 -34.89 31.89 8.09
C PRO A 124 -36.21 31.12 7.91
N LYS A 125 -37.23 31.54 8.66
CA LYS A 125 -38.62 31.09 8.43
C LYS A 125 -39.17 31.85 7.23
N GLY A 126 -39.80 31.09 6.33
CA GLY A 126 -40.38 31.60 5.07
C GLY A 126 -41.52 32.58 5.26
#